data_AF-A0A357TIK6-F1
#
_entry.id   AF-A0A357TIK6-F1
#
_cell.length_a   1.000
_cell.length_b   1.000
_cell.length_c   1.000
_cell.angle_alpha   90.00
_cell.angle_beta   90.00
_cell.angle_gamma   90.00
#
_symmetry.space_group_name_H-M   'P 1'
#
loop_
_entity.id
_entity.type
_entity.pdbx_description
1 polymer ?
#
loop_
_entity_poly.entity_id
_entity_poly.type
_entity_poly.pdbx_seq_one_letter_code
_entity_poly.pdbx_strand_id
1 'polypeptide(L)'
;MRFSRIILFLFLLLGQADERQDFFESRVRPVLSTHCFECHGHKAKGGLKLDSREATLAGGDSGPALVSGKPNESLLLKAVRHIDPDLSTPPKKKLSNHVVNTT
;
A
#
# COMPACT_ATOMS: atom_id res chain seq x y z
N MET A 1 -13.44 -11.20 -48.03
CA MET A 1 -14.00 -11.29 -46.66
C MET A 1 -12.95 -11.79 -45.65
N ARG A 2 -11.92 -11.01 -45.28
CA ARG A 2 -10.92 -11.41 -44.26
C ARG A 2 -10.30 -10.27 -43.42
N PHE A 3 -10.85 -9.05 -43.47
CA PHE A 3 -10.33 -7.92 -42.66
C PHE A 3 -11.12 -7.65 -41.36
N SER A 4 -12.37 -8.14 -41.27
CA SER A 4 -13.25 -7.91 -40.11
C SER A 4 -12.85 -8.69 -38.85
N ARG A 5 -12.10 -9.79 -38.98
CA ARG A 5 -11.70 -10.64 -37.84
C ARG A 5 -10.46 -10.12 -37.08
N ILE A 6 -9.62 -9.31 -37.73
CA ILE A 6 -8.37 -8.81 -37.13
C ILE A 6 -8.66 -7.63 -36.17
N ILE A 7 -9.63 -6.79 -36.51
CA ILE A 7 -10.05 -5.64 -35.68
C ILE A 7 -10.74 -6.12 -34.38
N LEU A 8 -11.49 -7.22 -34.43
CA LEU A 8 -12.15 -7.80 -33.25
C LEU A 8 -11.15 -8.46 -32.28
N PHE A 9 -10.00 -8.95 -32.78
CA PHE A 9 -8.94 -9.53 -31.94
C PHE A 9 -8.07 -8.47 -31.26
N LEU A 10 -7.92 -7.30 -31.88
CA LEU A 10 -7.13 -6.19 -31.33
C LEU A 10 -7.82 -5.50 -30.14
N PHE A 11 -9.15 -5.52 -30.09
CA PHE A 11 -9.94 -4.93 -29.00
C PHE A 11 -9.96 -5.79 -27.73
N LEU A 12 -9.68 -7.09 -27.84
CA LEU A 12 -9.74 -8.04 -26.72
C LEU A 12 -8.48 -8.01 -25.82
N LEU A 13 -7.41 -7.35 -26.26
CA LEU A 13 -6.10 -7.32 -25.59
C LEU A 13 -5.88 -6.11 -24.66
N LEU A 14 -6.76 -5.10 -24.69
CA LEU A 14 -6.54 -3.84 -23.94
C LEU A 14 -7.05 -3.85 -22.50
N GLY A 15 -7.71 -4.91 -22.04
CA GLY A 15 -8.55 -4.86 -20.83
C GLY A 15 -8.22 -5.89 -19.75
N GLN A 16 -6.95 -6.12 -19.42
CA GLN A 16 -6.64 -6.83 -18.16
C GLN A 16 -6.49 -5.80 -17.04
N ALA A 17 -7.58 -5.60 -16.28
CA ALA A 17 -7.51 -4.89 -15.01
C ALA A 17 -6.64 -5.73 -14.05
N ASP A 18 -5.58 -5.12 -13.50
CA ASP A 18 -4.78 -5.77 -12.47
C ASP A 18 -5.56 -5.71 -11.15
N GLU A 19 -6.22 -6.82 -10.81
CA GLU A 19 -7.03 -6.95 -9.58
C GLU A 19 -6.27 -6.47 -8.33
N ARG A 20 -4.94 -6.66 -8.27
CA ARG A 20 -4.13 -6.21 -7.13
C ARG A 20 -3.94 -4.71 -7.12
N GLN A 21 -3.78 -4.10 -8.29
CA GLN A 21 -3.70 -2.65 -8.40
C GLN A 21 -5.05 -2.01 -8.04
N ASP A 22 -6.15 -2.57 -8.55
CA ASP A 22 -7.50 -2.09 -8.23
C ASP A 22 -7.80 -2.22 -6.74
N PHE A 23 -7.40 -3.33 -6.12
CA PHE A 23 -7.50 -3.52 -4.68
C PHE A 23 -6.66 -2.47 -3.92
N PHE A 24 -5.41 -2.23 -4.33
CA PHE A 24 -4.56 -1.24 -3.67
C PHE A 24 -5.15 0.17 -3.77
N GLU A 25 -5.56 0.61 -4.95
CA GLU A 25 -6.10 1.95 -5.18
C GLU A 25 -7.45 2.15 -4.47
N SER A 26 -8.31 1.12 -4.41
CA SER A 26 -9.64 1.23 -3.80
C SER A 26 -9.67 0.97 -2.30
N ARG A 27 -8.73 0.17 -1.76
CA ARG A 27 -8.76 -0.27 -0.34
C ARG A 27 -7.60 0.26 0.48
N VAL A 28 -6.39 0.29 -0.07
CA VAL A 28 -5.17 0.61 0.68
C VAL A 28 -4.83 2.09 0.60
N ARG A 29 -4.77 2.67 -0.60
CA ARG A 29 -4.39 4.08 -0.79
C ARG A 29 -5.27 5.09 -0.04
N PRO A 30 -6.61 4.93 0.05
CA PRO A 30 -7.44 5.86 0.82
C PRO A 30 -7.08 5.88 2.31
N VAL A 31 -6.73 4.72 2.88
CA VAL A 31 -6.31 4.59 4.29
C VAL A 31 -4.98 5.30 4.50
N LEU A 32 -3.99 5.05 3.63
CA LEU A 32 -2.68 5.70 3.72
C LEU A 32 -2.78 7.22 3.53
N SER A 33 -3.60 7.68 2.59
CA SER A 33 -3.85 9.10 2.33
C SER A 33 -4.46 9.80 3.54
N THR A 34 -5.46 9.16 4.17
CA THR A 34 -6.20 9.76 5.30
C THR A 34 -5.39 9.75 6.60
N HIS A 35 -4.58 8.71 6.83
CA HIS A 35 -3.98 8.46 8.14
C HIS A 35 -2.46 8.54 8.21
N CYS A 36 -1.75 8.50 7.07
CA CYS A 36 -0.30 8.34 7.07
C CYS A 36 0.43 9.44 6.29
N PHE A 37 -0.10 9.88 5.14
CA PHE A 37 0.60 10.78 4.23
C PHE A 37 0.89 12.17 4.78
N GLU A 38 0.15 12.63 5.79
CA GLU A 38 0.44 13.91 6.46
C GLU A 38 1.88 13.97 7.00
N CYS A 39 2.39 12.84 7.52
CA CYS A 39 3.73 12.73 8.10
C CYS A 39 4.71 11.88 7.27
N HIS A 40 4.21 10.93 6.49
CA HIS A 40 5.00 9.96 5.71
C HIS A 40 4.70 10.02 4.21
N GLY A 41 4.10 11.10 3.71
CA GLY A 41 3.91 11.36 2.28
C GLY A 41 5.01 12.28 1.77
N HIS A 42 4.68 13.56 1.57
CA HIS A 42 5.67 14.59 1.19
C HIS A 42 6.74 14.79 2.28
N LYS A 43 6.34 14.68 3.56
CA LYS A 43 7.25 14.64 4.70
C LYS A 43 7.78 13.22 4.89
N ALA A 44 9.01 13.11 5.39
CA ALA A 44 9.67 11.84 5.68
C ALA A 44 9.98 11.72 7.18
N LYS A 45 8.94 11.69 8.03
CA LYS A 45 9.16 11.55 9.47
C LYS A 45 9.82 10.19 9.78
N GLY A 46 10.89 10.18 10.57
CA GLY A 46 11.67 8.97 10.85
C GLY A 46 12.26 8.32 9.59
N GLY A 47 12.59 9.14 8.58
CA GLY A 47 13.11 8.67 7.30
C GLY A 47 12.11 7.93 6.41
N LEU A 48 10.88 7.67 6.88
CA LEU A 48 9.90 6.84 6.20
C LEU A 48 9.02 7.64 5.25
N LYS A 49 8.92 7.18 3.99
CA LYS A 49 7.95 7.63 2.99
C LYS A 49 7.09 6.46 2.48
N LEU A 50 5.80 6.72 2.29
CA LEU A 50 4.77 5.75 1.88
C LEU A 50 4.10 6.14 0.55
N ASP A 51 4.60 7.18 -0.13
CA ASP A 51 4.04 7.71 -1.37
C ASP A 51 4.47 6.94 -2.63
N SER A 52 5.47 6.06 -2.52
CA SER A 52 5.86 5.12 -3.57
C SER A 52 6.14 3.73 -3.03
N ARG A 53 6.06 2.73 -3.91
CA ARG A 53 6.35 1.33 -3.57
C ARG A 53 7.81 1.17 -3.15
N GLU A 54 8.71 1.78 -3.90
CA GLU A 54 10.15 1.72 -3.67
C GLU A 54 10.53 2.30 -2.31
N ALA A 55 9.97 3.47 -1.96
CA ALA A 55 10.22 4.11 -0.68
C ALA A 55 9.62 3.31 0.49
N THR A 56 8.42 2.74 0.28
CA THR A 56 7.78 1.89 1.30
C THR A 56 8.61 0.63 1.56
N LEU A 57 9.19 0.03 0.53
CA LEU A 57 10.06 -1.15 0.68
C LEU A 57 11.40 -0.79 1.33
N ALA A 58 11.97 0.37 0.98
CA ALA A 58 13.21 0.86 1.60
C ALA A 58 13.03 1.12 3.11
N GLY A 59 11.87 1.66 3.50
CA GLY A 59 11.55 1.95 4.89
C GLY A 59 12.16 3.27 5.38
N GLY A 60 12.47 3.32 6.68
CA GLY A 60 13.01 4.50 7.34
C GLY A 60 14.10 4.16 8.34
N ASP A 61 14.30 5.01 9.34
CA ASP A 61 15.40 4.91 10.31
C ASP A 61 15.34 3.59 11.13
N SER A 62 14.14 3.02 11.29
CA SER A 62 13.91 1.74 11.96
C SER A 62 14.13 0.51 11.06
N GLY A 63 14.45 0.71 9.78
CA GLY A 63 14.61 -0.35 8.78
C GLY A 63 13.44 -0.47 7.80
N PRO A 64 13.37 -1.58 7.04
CA PRO A 64 12.37 -1.79 5.99
C PRO A 64 10.93 -1.75 6.53
N ALA A 65 10.05 -0.98 5.91
CA ALA A 65 8.67 -0.88 6.37
C ALA A 65 7.83 -2.10 5.96
N LEU A 66 8.11 -2.67 4.78
CA LEU A 66 7.48 -3.89 4.26
C LEU A 66 8.52 -4.92 3.82
N VAL A 67 8.30 -6.18 4.20
CA VAL A 67 9.06 -7.34 3.72
C VAL A 67 8.17 -8.15 2.78
N SER A 68 8.57 -8.26 1.51
CA SER A 68 7.78 -8.94 0.48
C SER A 68 7.54 -10.41 0.84
N GLY A 69 6.27 -10.84 0.78
CA GLY A 69 5.86 -12.21 1.13
C GLY A 69 5.84 -12.53 2.63
N LYS A 70 6.23 -11.57 3.50
CA LYS A 70 6.37 -11.80 4.94
C LYS A 70 5.69 -10.71 5.77
N PRO A 71 4.35 -10.63 5.77
CA PRO A 71 3.60 -9.56 6.42
C PRO A 71 3.87 -9.44 7.93
N ASN A 72 4.18 -10.55 8.62
CA ASN A 72 4.48 -10.56 10.05
C ASN A 72 5.88 -10.00 10.39
N GLU A 73 6.79 -9.96 9.42
CA GLU A 73 8.12 -9.36 9.59
C GLU A 73 8.11 -7.85 9.28
N SER A 74 7.09 -7.36 8.57
CA SER A 74 6.93 -5.95 8.17
C SER A 74 6.64 -5.00 9.35
N LEU A 75 7.50 -3.98 9.52
CA LEU A 75 7.35 -2.97 10.58
C LEU A 75 6.07 -2.14 10.45
N LEU A 76 5.67 -1.80 9.21
CA LEU A 76 4.45 -1.04 8.95
C LEU A 76 3.21 -1.76 9.50
N LEU A 77 3.12 -3.08 9.32
CA LEU A 77 1.98 -3.85 9.82
C LEU A 77 2.01 -4.00 11.34
N LYS A 78 3.20 -4.13 11.94
CA LYS A 78 3.35 -4.14 13.40
C LYS A 78 2.89 -2.82 14.01
N ALA A 79 3.27 -1.69 13.42
CA ALA A 79 2.86 -0.36 13.86
C ALA A 79 1.34 -0.17 13.74
N VAL A 80 0.75 -0.47 12.57
CA VAL A 80 -0.70 -0.34 12.34
C VAL A 80 -1.50 -1.23 13.29
N ARG A 81 -1.04 -2.46 13.55
CA ARG A 81 -1.68 -3.40 14.48
C ARG A 81 -1.41 -3.12 15.95
N HIS A 82 -0.50 -2.20 16.25
CA HIS A 82 0.00 -1.91 17.61
C HIS A 82 0.55 -3.16 18.30
N ILE A 83 1.29 -3.98 17.56
CA ILE A 83 1.96 -5.18 18.08
C ILE A 83 3.22 -4.79 18.86
N ASP A 84 3.90 -3.72 18.42
CA ASP A 84 5.14 -3.25 19.00
C ASP A 84 4.94 -1.83 19.58
N PRO A 85 5.06 -1.65 20.91
CA PRO A 85 4.88 -0.35 21.55
C PRO A 85 5.94 0.67 21.12
N ASP A 86 7.13 0.23 20.72
CA ASP A 86 8.25 1.11 20.36
C ASP A 86 8.11 1.66 18.92
N LEU A 87 7.30 0.99 18.08
CA LEU A 87 6.99 1.40 16.70
C LEU A 87 5.71 2.21 16.58
N SER A 88 5.01 2.48 17.69
CA SER A 88 3.72 3.18 17.66
C SER A 88 3.90 4.63 17.25
N THR A 89 3.77 4.90 15.95
CA THR A 89 3.61 6.26 15.41
C THR A 89 2.24 6.81 15.84
N PRO A 90 2.11 8.10 16.17
CA PRO A 90 0.80 8.69 16.41
C PRO A 90 0.01 8.67 15.08
N PRO A 91 -1.19 8.09 15.08
CA PRO A 91 -2.36 8.85 15.46
C PRO A 91 -2.87 8.45 16.84
N LYS A 92 -3.43 9.42 17.58
CA LYS A 92 -3.96 9.22 18.95
C LYS A 92 -5.08 8.17 19.05
N LYS A 93 -5.55 7.60 17.93
CA LYS A 93 -6.67 6.66 17.84
C LYS A 93 -6.33 5.49 16.93
N LYS A 94 -6.42 4.28 17.47
CA LYS A 94 -6.24 3.01 16.75
C LYS A 94 -7.23 2.92 15.59
N LEU A 95 -6.74 2.49 14.42
CA LEU A 95 -7.60 2.16 13.28
C LEU A 95 -8.55 1.01 13.66
N SER A 96 -9.76 0.99 13.09
CA SER A 96 -10.69 -0.10 13.36
C SER A 96 -10.13 -1.43 12.83
N ASN A 97 -10.45 -2.54 13.48
CA ASN A 97 -9.99 -3.87 13.06
C ASN A 97 -10.40 -4.20 11.62
N HIS A 98 -11.54 -3.67 11.16
CA HIS A 98 -11.98 -3.82 9.77
C HIS A 98 -10.99 -3.17 8.79
N VAL A 99 -10.50 -1.96 9.07
CA VAL A 99 -9.51 -1.30 8.22
C VAL A 99 -8.19 -2.07 8.22
N VAL A 100 -7.71 -2.47 9.40
CA VAL A 100 -6.42 -3.17 9.57
C VAL A 100 -6.39 -4.58 8.96
N ASN A 101 -7.53 -5.28 8.91
CA ASN A 101 -7.61 -6.63 8.37
C ASN A 101 -7.95 -6.68 6.87
N THR A 102 -8.29 -5.53 6.28
CA THR A 102 -8.61 -5.40 4.84
C THR A 102 -7.52 -4.65 4.06
N THR A 103 -6.39 -4.39 4.71
CA THR A 103 -5.15 -3.83 4.16
C THR A 103 -4.01 -4.83 4.35
#